data_AF-A0A950LDJ6-F1
#
_entry.id   AF-A0A950LDJ6-F1
#
_cell.length_a   1.000
_cell.length_b   1.000
_cell.length_c   1.000
_cell.angle_alpha   90.00
_cell.angle_beta   90.00
_cell.angle_gamma   90.00
#
_symmetry.space_group_name_H-M   'P 1'
#
loop_
_entity.id
_entity.type
_entity.pdbx_description
1 polymer ?
#
loop_
_entity_poly.entity_id
_entity_poly.type
_entity_poly.pdbx_seq_one_letter_code
_entity_poly.pdbx_strand_id
1 'polypeptide(L)'
;MYVDWVPVAPAIPTCIAERLAFTITYLCGVIGEQGRSDRASVPFLNLTCLRLRRLCTRLTRLIAAFREGRLAPARVRTRRETPPRPPRKEQLRLPSKFGWLLRFGWQAAGSRSQFEHWLEDPEVQALVAASPQARRILRALCRMFGIPLGPALALPRRKRERRRKP
;
A
#
# COMPACT_ATOMS: atom_id res chain seq x y z
N MET A 1 32.50 -16.27 -18.71
CA MET A 1 31.96 -16.97 -17.53
C MET A 1 30.58 -16.41 -17.24
N TYR A 2 29.54 -17.06 -17.75
CA TYR A 2 28.15 -16.77 -17.40
C TYR A 2 27.91 -17.33 -16.00
N VAL A 3 27.64 -16.45 -15.03
CA VAL A 3 27.18 -16.90 -13.72
C VAL A 3 25.72 -17.28 -13.91
N ASP A 4 25.43 -18.58 -13.89
CA ASP A 4 24.08 -19.12 -13.83
C ASP A 4 23.34 -18.54 -12.63
N TRP A 5 22.62 -17.43 -12.85
CA TRP A 5 21.58 -16.98 -11.93
C TRP A 5 20.39 -17.91 -12.15
N VAL A 6 20.47 -19.12 -11.60
CA VAL A 6 19.27 -19.95 -11.43
C VAL A 6 18.42 -19.22 -10.39
N PRO A 7 17.21 -18.73 -10.73
CA PRO A 7 16.30 -18.30 -9.70
C PRO A 7 15.98 -19.55 -8.88
N VAL A 8 16.50 -19.64 -7.66
CA VAL A 8 15.88 -20.46 -6.62
C VAL A 8 14.43 -20.00 -6.61
N ALA A 9 13.53 -20.82 -7.17
CA ALA A 9 12.12 -20.53 -7.15
C ALA A 9 11.77 -20.33 -5.66
N PRO A 10 11.45 -19.10 -5.23
CA PRO A 10 11.16 -18.88 -3.84
C PRO A 10 9.98 -19.80 -3.50
N ALA A 11 10.09 -20.51 -2.38
CA ALA A 11 8.98 -21.31 -1.87
C ALA A 11 7.70 -20.48 -1.98
N ILE A 12 6.67 -21.03 -2.65
CA ILE A 12 5.43 -20.28 -2.90
C ILE A 12 4.92 -19.85 -1.51
N PRO A 13 4.84 -18.53 -1.24
CA PRO A 13 4.49 -18.05 0.08
C PRO A 13 3.11 -18.58 0.45
N THR A 14 3.03 -19.32 1.55
CA THR A 14 1.86 -20.12 1.90
C THR A 14 0.82 -19.32 2.67
N CYS A 15 1.22 -18.21 3.32
CA CYS A 15 0.29 -17.31 3.99
C CYS A 15 0.10 -15.97 3.27
N ILE A 16 -1.07 -15.37 3.45
CA ILE A 16 -1.46 -14.12 2.78
C ILE A 16 -0.50 -12.96 3.08
N ALA A 17 0.10 -12.90 4.27
CA ALA A 17 1.02 -11.84 4.66
C ALA A 17 2.35 -11.93 3.89
N GLU A 18 2.83 -13.15 3.67
CA GLU A 18 4.05 -13.42 2.90
C GLU A 18 3.84 -13.14 1.42
N ARG A 19 2.69 -13.54 0.84
CA ARG A 19 2.35 -13.23 -0.56
C ARG A 19 2.37 -11.72 -0.83
N LEU A 20 1.82 -10.93 0.10
CA LEU A 20 1.89 -9.48 0.04
C LEU A 20 3.32 -8.96 0.16
N ALA A 21 4.07 -9.44 1.17
CA ALA A 21 5.45 -9.01 1.40
C ALA A 21 6.36 -9.32 0.21
N PHE A 22 6.17 -10.49 -0.40
CA PHE A 22 6.86 -10.92 -1.62
C PHE A 22 6.55 -9.97 -2.79
N THR A 23 5.27 -9.71 -3.06
CA THR A 23 4.84 -8.80 -4.14
C THR A 23 5.43 -7.39 -3.98
N ILE A 24 5.39 -6.84 -2.76
CA ILE A 24 5.94 -5.51 -2.47
C ILE A 24 7.47 -5.49 -2.57
N THR A 25 8.14 -6.55 -2.13
CA THR A 25 9.60 -6.67 -2.21
C THR A 25 10.07 -6.76 -3.66
N TYR A 26 9.41 -7.60 -4.46
CA TYR A 26 9.64 -7.71 -5.90
C TYR A 26 9.49 -6.35 -6.58
N LEU A 27 8.38 -5.65 -6.34
CA LEU A 27 8.15 -4.32 -6.91
C LEU A 27 9.21 -3.29 -6.48
N CYS A 28 9.65 -3.31 -5.23
CA CYS A 28 10.74 -2.44 -4.77
C CYS A 28 12.06 -2.73 -5.49
N GLY A 29 12.32 -4.00 -5.84
CA GLY A 29 13.49 -4.40 -6.64
C GLY A 29 13.44 -3.84 -8.05
N VAL A 30 12.29 -3.97 -8.73
CA VAL A 30 12.05 -3.38 -10.07
C VAL A 30 12.24 -1.86 -10.06
N ILE A 31 11.66 -1.18 -9.06
CA ILE A 31 11.81 0.26 -8.88
C ILE A 31 13.28 0.64 -8.63
N GLY A 32 14.02 -0.18 -7.88
CA GLY A 32 15.44 0.02 -7.63
C GLY A 32 16.30 -0.11 -8.90
N GLU A 33 15.98 -1.08 -9.76
CA GLU A 33 16.67 -1.29 -11.03
C GLU A 33 16.47 -0.10 -11.98
N GLN A 34 15.27 0.49 -12.01
CA GLN A 34 15.02 1.73 -12.74
C GLN A 34 15.93 2.88 -12.28
N GLY A 35 16.25 2.94 -10.98
CA GLY A 35 17.15 3.94 -10.41
C GLY A 35 18.60 3.82 -10.87
N ARG A 36 19.03 2.66 -11.39
CA ARG A 36 20.35 2.51 -12.04
C ARG A 36 20.41 3.22 -13.37
N SER A 37 19.29 3.25 -14.11
CA SER A 37 19.18 3.90 -15.41
C SER A 37 18.95 5.41 -15.31
N ASP A 38 18.32 5.88 -14.22
CA ASP A 38 18.08 7.31 -13.98
C ASP A 38 18.41 7.70 -12.52
N ARG A 39 19.62 8.22 -12.31
CA ARG A 39 20.11 8.65 -11.00
C ARG A 39 19.34 9.84 -10.42
N ALA A 40 18.81 10.73 -11.27
CA ALA A 40 18.05 11.90 -10.81
C ALA A 40 16.73 11.49 -10.12
N SER A 41 16.17 10.34 -10.52
CA SER A 41 14.95 9.78 -9.92
C SER A 41 15.19 9.00 -8.63
N VAL A 42 16.43 8.67 -8.25
CA VAL A 42 16.73 7.78 -7.09
C VAL A 42 16.07 8.22 -5.77
N PRO A 43 16.11 9.50 -5.35
CA PRO A 43 15.45 9.93 -4.11
C PRO A 43 13.94 9.65 -4.11
N PHE A 44 13.29 9.87 -5.26
CA PHE A 44 11.87 9.63 -5.45
C PHE A 44 11.53 8.13 -5.43
N LEU A 45 12.35 7.30 -6.07
CA LEU A 45 12.22 5.84 -6.07
C LEU A 45 12.40 5.27 -4.67
N ASN A 46 13.38 5.76 -3.91
CA ASN A 46 13.61 5.38 -2.51
C ASN A 46 12.42 5.74 -1.60
N LEU A 47 11.85 6.94 -1.76
CA LEU A 47 10.65 7.33 -1.02
C LEU A 47 9.45 6.45 -1.36
N THR A 48 9.35 6.00 -2.62
CA THR A 48 8.33 5.07 -3.08
C THR A 48 8.46 3.71 -2.39
N CYS A 49 9.65 3.11 -2.43
CA CYS A 49 9.95 1.84 -1.77
C CYS A 49 9.72 1.93 -0.25
N LEU A 50 10.17 3.01 0.38
CA LEU A 50 9.96 3.24 1.81
C LEU A 50 8.47 3.32 2.16
N ARG A 51 7.67 4.04 1.36
CA ARG A 51 6.22 4.14 1.57
C ARG A 51 5.54 2.77 1.41
N LEU A 52 5.88 2.04 0.35
CA LEU A 52 5.32 0.71 0.09
C LEU A 52 5.64 -0.26 1.22
N ARG A 53 6.91 -0.35 1.63
CA ARG A 53 7.36 -1.18 2.75
C ARG A 53 6.65 -0.81 4.04
N ARG A 54 6.55 0.49 4.37
CA ARG A 54 5.81 0.95 5.57
C ARG A 54 4.34 0.55 5.56
N LEU A 55 3.66 0.66 4.42
CA LEU A 55 2.26 0.22 4.30
C LEU A 55 2.15 -1.29 4.46
N CYS A 56 3.05 -2.04 3.82
CA CYS A 56 3.12 -3.50 3.93
C CYS A 56 3.33 -3.94 5.38
N THR A 57 4.36 -3.45 6.08
CA THR A 57 4.63 -3.78 7.49
C THR A 57 3.45 -3.46 8.40
N ARG A 58 2.73 -2.37 8.15
CA ARG A 58 1.54 -2.04 8.94
C ARG A 58 0.40 -3.01 8.66
N LEU A 59 0.26 -3.47 7.43
CA LEU A 59 -0.79 -4.41 7.05
C LEU A 59 -0.49 -5.83 7.56
N THR A 60 0.76 -6.30 7.47
CA THR A 60 1.16 -7.61 8.01
C THR A 60 0.98 -7.67 9.53
N ARG A 61 1.29 -6.58 10.25
CA ARG A 61 0.99 -6.47 11.69
C ARG A 61 -0.52 -6.54 11.99
N LEU A 62 -1.37 -5.98 11.12
CA LEU A 62 -2.82 -6.07 11.29
C LEU A 62 -3.34 -7.48 10.99
N ILE A 63 -2.80 -8.16 9.98
CA ILE A 63 -3.12 -9.56 9.68
C ILE A 63 -2.75 -10.45 10.88
N ALA A 64 -1.53 -10.30 11.42
CA ALA A 64 -1.10 -11.04 12.61
C ALA A 64 -2.03 -10.79 13.80
N ALA A 65 -2.30 -9.52 14.13
CA ALA A 65 -3.21 -9.18 15.22
C ALA A 65 -4.64 -9.69 14.99
N PHE A 66 -5.11 -9.77 13.75
CA PHE A 66 -6.42 -10.34 13.40
C PHE A 66 -6.47 -11.84 13.62
N ARG A 67 -5.46 -12.59 13.16
CA ARG A 67 -5.33 -14.03 13.40
C ARG A 67 -5.28 -14.37 14.88
N GLU A 68 -4.66 -13.50 15.69
CA GLU A 68 -4.59 -13.64 17.14
C GLU A 68 -5.86 -13.18 17.88
N GLY A 69 -6.88 -12.69 17.18
CA GLY A 69 -8.10 -12.13 17.79
C GLY A 69 -7.88 -10.81 18.54
N ARG A 70 -6.70 -10.18 18.38
CA ARG A 70 -6.24 -8.99 19.12
C ARG A 70 -6.50 -7.67 18.37
N LEU A 71 -7.44 -7.62 17.44
CA LEU A 71 -7.76 -6.35 16.77
C LEU A 71 -8.28 -5.33 17.78
N ALA A 72 -7.43 -4.34 18.09
CA ALA A 72 -7.81 -3.27 18.97
C ALA A 72 -9.04 -2.53 18.43
N PRO A 73 -10.04 -2.21 19.28
CA PRO A 73 -11.22 -1.48 18.86
C PRO A 73 -10.83 -0.13 18.27
N ALA A 74 -11.60 0.32 17.28
CA ALA A 74 -11.35 1.57 16.59
C ALA A 74 -11.36 2.75 17.58
N ARG A 75 -10.18 3.27 17.92
CA ARG A 75 -10.06 4.41 18.84
C ARG A 75 -10.82 5.61 18.25
N VAL A 76 -11.82 6.10 18.99
CA VAL A 76 -12.46 7.40 18.75
C VAL A 76 -11.37 8.45 18.90
N ARG A 77 -11.00 9.08 17.78
CA ARG A 77 -10.05 10.20 17.82
C ARG A 77 -10.77 11.42 18.36
N THR A 78 -10.54 11.77 19.62
CA THR A 78 -10.75 13.13 20.11
C THR A 78 -9.85 14.05 19.30
N ARG A 79 -10.46 15.06 18.67
CA ARG A 79 -9.75 16.05 17.86
C ARG A 79 -8.94 16.93 18.80
N ARG A 80 -7.69 16.55 19.04
CA ARG A 80 -6.73 17.42 19.76
C ARG A 80 -6.37 18.56 18.81
N GLU A 81 -6.69 19.79 19.21
CA GLU A 81 -6.24 20.98 18.49
C GLU A 81 -4.72 20.95 18.43
N THR A 82 -4.19 20.92 17.22
CA THR A 82 -2.74 20.88 16.99
C THR A 82 -2.30 22.31 16.75
N PRO A 83 -1.30 22.82 17.48
CA PRO A 83 -0.79 24.17 17.25
C PRO A 83 -0.31 24.35 15.80
N PRO A 84 -0.36 25.58 15.26
CA PRO A 84 0.04 25.86 13.88
C PRO A 84 1.48 25.41 13.66
N ARG A 85 1.66 24.55 12.65
CA ARG A 85 2.95 23.94 12.33
C ARG A 85 3.75 24.90 11.45
N PRO A 86 5.06 25.10 11.68
CA PRO A 86 5.88 25.97 10.86
C PRO A 86 5.87 25.55 9.38
N PRO A 87 6.11 26.49 8.44
CA PRO A 87 6.11 26.21 7.01
C PRO A 87 7.12 25.10 6.71
N ARG A 88 6.61 24.00 6.14
CA ARG A 88 7.44 22.85 5.75
C ARG A 88 8.25 23.24 4.52
N LYS A 89 9.58 23.08 4.59
CA LYS A 89 10.49 23.06 3.43
C LYS A 89 9.90 22.15 2.34
N GLU A 90 10.13 22.51 1.08
CA GLU A 90 9.60 21.83 -0.09
C GLU A 90 10.01 20.35 -0.06
N GLN A 91 9.07 19.49 0.34
CA GLN A 91 9.31 18.05 0.44
C GLN A 91 9.02 17.41 -0.90
N LEU A 92 9.95 16.57 -1.37
CA LEU A 92 9.72 15.67 -2.49
C LEU A 92 8.38 14.95 -2.29
N ARG A 93 7.40 15.28 -3.14
CA ARG A 93 6.06 14.71 -3.08
C ARG A 93 5.99 13.51 -4.01
N LEU A 94 5.58 12.37 -3.46
CA LEU A 94 5.21 11.22 -4.28
C LEU A 94 4.00 11.57 -5.15
N PRO A 95 3.85 10.93 -6.32
CA PRO A 95 2.73 11.20 -7.20
C PRO A 95 1.44 10.78 -6.50
N SER A 96 0.41 11.58 -6.74
CA SER A 96 -0.93 11.36 -6.21
C SER A 96 -1.91 10.85 -7.26
N LYS A 97 -1.51 10.80 -8.53
CA LYS A 97 -2.33 10.28 -9.64
C LYS A 97 -2.66 8.81 -9.42
N PHE A 98 -3.86 8.40 -9.80
CA PHE A 98 -4.28 6.99 -9.74
C PHE A 98 -3.42 6.12 -10.66
N GLY A 99 -3.06 4.91 -10.22
CA GLY A 99 -2.29 3.98 -11.04
C GLY A 99 -0.86 4.40 -11.33
N TRP A 100 -0.32 5.35 -10.57
CA TRP A 100 0.97 5.93 -10.91
C TRP A 100 2.12 4.92 -10.86
N LEU A 101 2.01 3.80 -10.12
CA LEU A 101 3.04 2.75 -10.13
C LEU A 101 3.15 2.04 -11.48
N LEU A 102 2.11 2.07 -12.31
CA LEU A 102 2.12 1.41 -13.63
C LEU A 102 3.10 2.07 -14.61
N ARG A 103 3.62 3.25 -14.28
CA ARG A 103 4.70 3.91 -15.05
C ARG A 103 6.02 3.13 -15.06
N PHE A 104 6.18 2.18 -14.15
CA PHE A 104 7.40 1.36 -14.02
C PHE A 104 7.39 0.12 -14.92
N GLY A 105 6.53 0.09 -15.93
CA GLY A 105 6.50 -0.96 -16.94
C GLY A 105 5.69 -2.19 -16.58
N TRP A 106 5.87 -3.24 -17.36
CA TRP A 106 5.07 -4.46 -17.31
C TRP A 106 5.22 -5.23 -15.99
N GLN A 107 6.36 -5.13 -15.30
CA GLN A 107 6.56 -5.77 -14.00
C GLN A 107 5.65 -5.17 -12.92
N ALA A 108 5.37 -3.86 -12.99
CA ALA A 108 4.40 -3.20 -12.12
C ALA A 108 2.96 -3.62 -12.45
N ALA A 109 2.66 -3.88 -13.72
CA ALA A 109 1.38 -4.45 -14.14
C ALA A 109 1.20 -5.90 -13.65
N GLY A 110 2.24 -6.74 -13.73
CA GLY A 110 2.20 -8.09 -13.15
C GLY A 110 2.01 -8.06 -11.63
N SER A 111 2.69 -7.14 -10.94
CA SER A 111 2.50 -6.92 -9.49
C SER A 111 1.08 -6.46 -9.15
N ARG A 112 0.43 -5.69 -10.03
CA ARG A 112 -0.97 -5.29 -9.89
C ARG A 112 -1.88 -6.51 -9.95
N SER A 113 -1.74 -7.40 -10.93
CA SER A 113 -2.56 -8.60 -11.04
C SER A 113 -2.42 -9.52 -9.82
N GLN A 114 -1.20 -9.67 -9.31
CA GLN A 114 -0.97 -10.43 -8.08
C GLN A 114 -1.65 -9.78 -6.86
N PHE A 115 -1.65 -8.45 -6.79
CA PHE A 115 -2.34 -7.73 -5.73
C PHE A 115 -3.87 -7.77 -5.87
N GLU A 116 -4.41 -7.75 -7.09
CA GLU A 116 -5.85 -7.95 -7.35
C GLU A 116 -6.29 -9.34 -6.86
N HIS A 117 -5.57 -10.40 -7.24
CA HIS A 117 -5.86 -11.74 -6.78
C HIS A 117 -5.69 -11.90 -5.25
N TRP A 118 -4.70 -11.23 -4.66
CA TRP A 118 -4.55 -11.18 -3.19
C TRP A 118 -5.73 -10.49 -2.48
N LEU A 119 -6.35 -9.47 -3.10
CA LEU A 119 -7.52 -8.81 -2.55
C LEU A 119 -8.77 -9.69 -2.55
N GLU A 120 -8.87 -10.66 -3.45
CA GLU A 120 -10.01 -11.59 -3.53
C GLU A 120 -9.98 -12.65 -2.44
N ASP A 121 -8.87 -12.77 -1.71
CA ASP A 121 -8.71 -13.73 -0.63
C ASP A 121 -9.75 -13.51 0.50
N PRO A 122 -10.50 -14.55 0.90
CA PRO A 122 -11.51 -14.43 1.96
C PRO A 122 -10.97 -13.91 3.29
N GLU A 123 -9.72 -14.24 3.65
CA GLU A 123 -9.10 -13.76 4.88
C GLU A 123 -8.85 -12.25 4.82
N VAL A 124 -8.48 -11.74 3.64
CA VAL A 124 -8.30 -10.30 3.41
C VAL A 124 -9.65 -9.57 3.47
N GLN A 125 -10.72 -10.17 2.92
CA GLN A 125 -12.07 -9.61 3.02
C GLN A 125 -12.57 -9.57 4.47
N ALA A 126 -12.32 -10.63 5.25
CA ALA A 126 -12.65 -10.66 6.67
C ALA A 126 -11.90 -9.58 7.47
N LEU A 127 -10.61 -9.38 7.20
CA LEU A 127 -9.82 -8.30 7.78
C LEU A 127 -10.37 -6.91 7.42
N VAL A 128 -10.79 -6.72 6.17
CA VAL A 128 -11.38 -5.47 5.66
C VAL A 128 -12.69 -5.14 6.39
N ALA A 129 -13.53 -6.14 6.61
CA ALA A 129 -14.76 -6.01 7.37
C ALA A 129 -14.47 -5.64 8.83
N ALA A 130 -13.53 -6.33 9.47
CA ALA A 130 -13.19 -6.15 10.88
C ALA A 130 -12.42 -4.85 11.19
N SER A 131 -11.61 -4.33 10.26
CA SER A 131 -10.68 -3.23 10.54
C SER A 131 -10.83 -2.02 9.60
N PRO A 132 -11.32 -0.87 10.10
CA PRO A 132 -11.27 0.40 9.35
C PRO A 132 -9.84 0.85 9.01
N GLN A 133 -8.85 0.44 9.81
CA GLN A 133 -7.45 0.76 9.55
C GLN A 133 -6.92 -0.03 8.34
N ALA A 134 -7.23 -1.32 8.24
CA ALA A 134 -6.89 -2.15 7.08
C ALA A 134 -7.47 -1.53 5.80
N ARG A 135 -8.76 -1.15 5.82
CA ARG A 135 -9.41 -0.44 4.70
C ARG A 135 -8.66 0.82 4.26
N ARG A 136 -8.17 1.63 5.18
CA ARG A 136 -7.43 2.86 4.85
C ARG A 136 -6.09 2.56 4.17
N ILE A 137 -5.37 1.54 4.64
CA ILE A 137 -4.08 1.14 4.07
C ILE A 137 -4.30 0.55 2.67
N LEU A 138 -5.25 -0.36 2.52
CA LEU A 138 -5.58 -1.00 1.24
C LEU A 138 -6.02 0.02 0.20
N ARG A 139 -6.84 1.01 0.55
CA ARG A 139 -7.18 2.11 -0.37
C ARG A 139 -5.96 2.86 -0.89
N ALA A 140 -4.98 3.11 -0.03
CA ALA A 140 -3.77 3.80 -0.45
C ALA A 140 -2.99 2.94 -1.46
N LEU A 141 -2.89 1.62 -1.23
CA LEU A 141 -2.25 0.68 -2.14
C LEU A 141 -3.04 0.55 -3.46
N CYS A 142 -4.36 0.34 -3.43
CA CYS A 142 -5.20 0.27 -4.64
C CYS A 142 -5.06 1.53 -5.50
N ARG A 143 -5.03 2.73 -4.89
CA ARG A 143 -4.80 3.98 -5.65
C ARG A 143 -3.43 4.04 -6.31
N MET A 144 -2.39 3.51 -5.66
CA MET A 144 -1.04 3.47 -6.21
C MET A 144 -0.95 2.49 -7.38
N PHE A 145 -1.58 1.32 -7.25
CA PHE A 145 -1.64 0.27 -8.30
C PHE A 145 -2.64 0.56 -9.41
N GLY A 146 -3.59 1.48 -9.21
CA GLY A 146 -4.60 1.79 -10.21
C GLY A 146 -5.76 0.79 -10.22
N ILE A 147 -6.02 0.18 -9.08
CA ILE A 147 -7.09 -0.80 -8.90
C ILE A 147 -8.35 -0.06 -8.44
N PRO A 148 -9.47 -0.17 -9.18
CA PRO A 148 -10.72 0.44 -8.76
C PRO A 148 -11.18 -0.16 -7.43
N LEU A 149 -11.68 0.70 -6.52
CA LEU A 149 -12.13 0.24 -5.22
C LEU A 149 -13.51 -0.42 -5.35
N GLY A 150 -13.59 -1.72 -5.03
CA GLY A 150 -14.87 -2.41 -4.88
C GLY A 150 -15.70 -1.90 -3.68
N PRO A 151 -16.99 -2.26 -3.59
CA PRO A 151 -17.91 -1.75 -2.58
C PRO A 151 -17.46 -2.03 -1.13
N ALA A 152 -16.81 -3.17 -0.86
CA ALA A 152 -16.25 -3.51 0.46
C ALA A 152 -15.18 -2.51 0.95
N LEU A 153 -14.47 -1.88 0.01
CA LEU A 153 -13.49 -0.83 0.28
C LEU A 153 -14.08 0.57 0.08
N ALA A 154 -15.36 0.76 -0.23
CA ALA A 154 -15.96 2.08 -0.31
C ALA A 154 -16.13 2.70 1.09
N LEU A 155 -15.99 4.02 1.21
CA LEU A 155 -16.37 4.71 2.46
C LEU A 155 -17.89 4.79 2.51
N PRO A 156 -18.53 4.69 3.69
CA PRO A 156 -19.87 5.22 3.84
C PRO A 156 -19.82 6.68 3.39
N ARG A 157 -20.66 7.07 2.43
CA ARG A 157 -20.77 8.45 1.98
C ARG A 157 -21.07 9.31 3.20
N ARG A 158 -20.09 10.11 3.65
CA ARG A 158 -20.31 11.07 4.74
C ARG A 158 -21.34 12.07 4.21
N LYS A 159 -22.55 12.06 4.78
CA LYS A 159 -23.58 13.07 4.49
C LYS A 159 -22.91 14.42 4.71
N ARG A 160 -22.62 15.13 3.62
CA ARG A 160 -22.01 16.45 3.67
C ARG A 160 -23.14 17.37 4.13
N GLU A 161 -23.27 17.55 5.44
CA GLU A 161 -24.13 18.61 5.97
C GLU A 161 -23.69 19.89 5.29
N ARG A 162 -24.59 20.44 4.47
CA ARG A 162 -24.40 21.72 3.80
C ARG A 162 -24.20 22.72 4.92
N ARG A 163 -22.96 23.17 5.09
CA ARG A 163 -22.60 24.31 5.93
C ARG A 163 -23.44 25.48 5.42
N ARG A 164 -24.52 25.82 6.13
CA ARG A 164 -25.26 27.06 5.90
C ARG A 164 -24.25 28.20 6.07
N LYS A 165 -24.05 28.99 5.02
CA LYS A 165 -23.27 30.23 5.09
C LYS A 165 -24.08 31.26 5.90
N PRO A 166 -23.46 32.05 6.79
CA PRO A 166 -24.03 33.31 7.23
C PRO A 166 -24.10 34.30 6.06
#